data_AF-A0A920HV68-F1
#
_entry.id   AF-A0A920HV68-F1
#
_cell.length_a   1.000
_cell.length_b   1.000
_cell.length_c   1.000
_cell.angle_alpha   90.00
_cell.angle_beta   90.00
_cell.angle_gamma   90.00
#
_symmetry.space_group_name_H-M   'P 1'
#
loop_
_entity.id
_entity.type
_entity.pdbx_description
1 polymer ?
#
loop_
_entity_poly.entity_id
_entity_poly.type
_entity_poly.pdbx_seq_one_letter_code
_entity_poly.pdbx_strand_id
1 'polypeptide(L)' 'MPAKPSEVTTAFANKERIERDEIPNKLTTKEIAHSIVSVIEMDDRGFINELNVWATNPF' A
#
# COMPACT_ATOMS: atom_id res chain seq x y z
N MET A 1 -2.69 6.63 12.16
CA MET A 1 -3.47 6.87 10.93
C MET A 1 -3.64 5.54 10.20
N PRO A 2 -4.87 5.01 10.01
CA PRO A 2 -5.04 3.72 9.33
C PRO A 2 -5.13 3.93 7.81
N ALA A 3 -4.07 3.57 7.08
CA ALA A 3 -4.17 3.35 5.64
C ALA A 3 -4.92 2.03 5.39
N LYS A 4 -5.96 2.05 4.55
CA LYS A 4 -6.76 0.86 4.19
C LYS A 4 -6.45 0.44 2.76
N PRO A 5 -5.34 -0.27 2.50
CA PRO A 5 -5.07 -0.73 1.15
C PRO A 5 -5.99 -1.91 0.82
N SER A 6 -6.67 -1.84 -0.33
CA SER A 6 -7.76 -2.75 -0.69
C SER A 6 -7.31 -4.14 -1.16
N GLU A 7 -6.05 -4.30 -1.57
CA GLU A 7 -5.46 -5.61 -1.88
C GLU A 7 -3.93 -5.50 -1.94
N VAL A 8 -3.26 -5.65 -0.79
CA VAL A 8 -1.80 -5.81 -0.76
C VAL A 8 -1.51 -7.29 -0.69
N THR A 9 -0.64 -7.80 -1.56
CA THR A 9 -0.06 -9.14 -1.46
C THR A 9 0.95 -9.27 -0.30
N THR A 10 0.64 -8.69 0.85
CA THR A 10 1.43 -8.91 2.07
C THR A 10 0.92 -10.14 2.82
N ALA A 11 1.80 -10.80 3.56
CA ALA A 11 1.49 -11.97 4.39
C ALA A 11 0.59 -11.66 5.60
N PHE A 12 -0.21 -10.59 5.56
CA PHE A 12 -1.04 -10.08 6.65
C PHE A 12 -2.14 -11.08 7.10
N ALA A 13 -2.40 -12.12 6.31
CA ALA A 13 -3.31 -13.22 6.62
C ALA A 13 -2.67 -14.61 6.57
N ASN A 14 -1.33 -14.73 6.40
CA ASN A 14 -0.66 -16.03 6.31
C ASN A 14 0.11 -16.34 7.60
N LYS A 15 -0.35 -17.38 8.34
CA LYS A 15 0.31 -17.87 9.56
C LYS A 15 1.75 -18.35 9.30
N GLU A 16 2.12 -18.62 8.04
CA GLU A 16 3.41 -19.17 7.63
C GLU A 16 4.38 -18.10 7.09
N ARG A 17 4.00 -16.82 7.03
CA ARG A 17 4.82 -15.70 6.51
C ARG A 17 5.38 -15.92 5.08
N ILE A 18 4.79 -16.80 4.29
CA ILE A 18 5.19 -17.01 2.90
C ILE A 18 4.66 -15.82 2.07
N GLU A 19 5.58 -15.07 1.46
CA GLU A 19 5.26 -14.01 0.50
C GLU A 19 4.62 -14.65 -0.75
N ARG A 20 3.53 -14.05 -1.24
CA ARG A 20 2.88 -14.48 -2.48
C ARG A 20 3.65 -13.92 -3.66
N ASP A 21 3.75 -14.69 -4.74
CA ASP A 21 4.35 -14.22 -5.99
C ASP A 21 3.75 -12.88 -6.42
N GLU A 22 4.61 -11.96 -6.86
CA GLU A 22 4.18 -10.65 -7.35
C GLU A 22 3.31 -10.84 -8.60
N ILE A 23 2.04 -10.48 -8.46
CA ILE A 23 1.07 -10.51 -9.56
C ILE A 23 1.12 -9.12 -10.22
N PRO A 24 1.45 -9.02 -11.54
CA PRO A 24 1.65 -7.73 -12.21
C PRO A 24 0.47 -6.78 -12.11
N ASN A 25 -0.74 -7.32 -12.01
CA ASN A 25 -1.96 -6.55 -11.93
C ASN A 25 -2.43 -6.23 -10.49
N LYS A 26 -1.58 -6.38 -9.47
CA LYS A 26 -1.87 -6.03 -8.07
C LYS A 26 -0.90 -4.99 -7.52
N LEU A 27 -1.33 -4.28 -6.48
CA LEU A 27 -0.42 -3.41 -5.72
C LEU A 27 0.63 -4.27 -5.02
N THR A 28 1.90 -3.89 -5.17
CA THR A 28 3.01 -4.48 -4.43
C THR A 28 3.28 -3.67 -3.17
N THR A 29 4.14 -4.20 -2.32
CA THR A 29 4.61 -3.50 -1.12
C THR A 29 5.33 -2.19 -1.46
N LYS A 30 5.95 -2.08 -2.64
CA LYS A 30 6.73 -0.90 -3.05
C LYS A 30 5.86 0.34 -3.24
N GLU A 31 4.71 0.22 -3.90
CA GLU A 31 3.82 1.38 -4.12
C GLU A 31 3.23 1.90 -2.81
N ILE A 32 2.89 1.01 -1.88
CA ILE A 32 2.39 1.39 -0.55
C ILE A 32 3.51 2.05 0.27
N ALA A 33 4.72 1.51 0.25
CA ALA A 33 5.85 2.10 0.96
C ALA A 33 6.17 3.50 0.44
N HIS A 34 6.20 3.68 -0.88
CA HIS A 34 6.39 4.99 -1.50
C HIS A 34 5.33 5.99 -1.05
N SER A 35 4.06 5.57 -1.08
CA SER A 35 2.93 6.41 -0.66
C SER A 35 3.05 6.86 0.80
N ILE A 36 3.46 5.97 1.71
CA ILE A 36 3.64 6.29 3.13
C ILE A 36 4.80 7.27 3.33
N VAL A 37 5.94 7.05 2.66
CA VAL A 37 7.09 7.95 2.75
C VAL A 37 6.70 9.35 2.31
N SER A 38 6.01 9.49 1.17
CA SER A 38 5.54 10.78 0.68
C SER A 38 4.59 11.49 1.64
N VAL A 39 3.75 10.75 2.38
CA VAL A 39 2.88 11.34 3.41
C VAL A 39 3.69 11.86 4.59
N ILE A 40 4.73 11.13 5.02
CA ILE A 40 5.59 11.52 6.15
C ILE A 40 6.46 12.73 5.80
N GLU A 41 6.93 12.81 4.55
CA GLU A 41 7.77 13.90 4.05
C GLU A 41 6.97 15.16 3.66
N MET A 42 5.65 15.14 3.83
CA MET A 42 4.80 16.28 3.51
C MET A 42 5.09 17.46 4.45
N ASP A 43 5.11 18.66 3.87
CA ASP A 43 5.29 19.92 4.61
C ASP A 43 4.32 20.04 5.80
N ASP A 44 4.86 20.45 6.95
CA ASP A 44 4.17 20.52 8.26
C ASP A 44 2.88 21.38 8.28
N ARG A 45 2.63 22.19 7.25
CA ARG A 45 1.36 22.93 7.09
C ARG A 45 0.20 22.04 6.64
N GLY A 46 0.50 20.89 6.06
CA GLY A 46 -0.47 19.92 5.57
C GLY A 46 -0.53 18.68 6.46
N PHE A 47 -1.69 18.04 6.51
CA PHE A 47 -1.85 16.71 7.10
C PHE A 47 -2.81 15.89 6.24
N ILE A 48 -2.43 14.67 5.86
CA ILE A 48 -3.29 13.74 5.16
C ILE A 48 -3.94 12.86 6.23
N ASN A 49 -5.24 13.01 6.42
CA ASN A 49 -5.99 12.24 7.42
C ASN A 49 -6.36 10.83 6.96
N GLU A 50 -6.55 10.65 5.65
CA GLU A 50 -6.90 9.37 5.03
C GLU A 50 -6.27 9.28 3.63
N LEU A 51 -5.72 8.11 3.29
CA LEU A 51 -5.15 7.81 1.97
C LEU A 51 -5.69 6.48 1.47
N ASN A 52 -6.27 6.49 0.27
CA ASN A 52 -6.77 5.29 -0.41
C ASN A 52 -5.94 5.05 -1.69
N VAL A 53 -5.37 3.85 -1.82
CA VAL A 53 -4.53 3.45 -2.96
C VAL A 53 -5.18 2.25 -3.63
N TRP A 54 -5.32 2.30 -4.95
CA TRP A 54 -5.97 1.27 -5.75
C TRP A 54 -5.09 0.91 -6.94
N ALA A 55 -5.00 -0.38 -7.27
CA ALA A 55 -4.44 -0.79 -8.55
C ALA A 55 -5.35 -0.26 -9.67
N THR A 56 -4.76 0.34 -10.70
CA THR A 56 -5.53 0.91 -11.81
C THR A 56 -6.03 -0.12 -12.82
N ASN A 57 -5.61 -1.39 -12.72
CA ASN A 57 -5.70 -2.36 -13.82
C ASN A 57 -7.11 -2.60 -14.36
N PRO A 58 -7.40 -2.22 -15.62
CA PRO A 58 -8.01 -3.13 -16.56
C PRO A 58 -6.94 -4.13 -17.07
N PHE A 59 -7.35 -5.34 -17.42
CA PHE A 59 -6.51 -6.48 -17.82
C PHE A 59 -5.37 -6.17 -18.80
#